data_AF-A0A6J1EKA9-F1
#
_entry.id   AF-A0A6J1EKA9-F1
#
_cell.length_a   1.000
_cell.length_b   1.000
_cell.length_c   1.000
_cell.angle_alpha   90.00
_cell.angle_beta   90.00
_cell.angle_gamma   90.00
#
_symmetry.space_group_name_H-M   'P 1'
#
loop_
_entity.id
_entity.type
_entity.pdbx_description
1 polymer ?
#
loop_
_entity_poly.entity_id
_entity_poly.type
_entity_poly.pdbx_seq_one_letter_code
_entity_poly.pdbx_strand_id
1 'polypeptide(L)'
;MFNCKNIFARTQTIRNWSRCNFNSASSSSSSSSFKFETGNYYSVLQSSSFQHWFKNWKEFRKHKLTASTFAGAIGFWPRRRAQLWLEKLGAIDQFSGNLATCWSNMKEEEALERYKLITGNSVLFPEFQVYEKGNSEYDWLAASPDGAIDKMVYGLPSRGVLEIKCPFFDGDMAKASPWSRVPLYCIPQAQGLMEIMDRDWMDFYVWTPKGSSLFRLYRDAEYWEVLKIALSDFWWKHVQPAREMCSKYSITNPLIELKSLRPSPKHELCSYIVCESKRVVDNSELLLREFNGRLQT
;
A
#
# COMPACT_ATOMS: atom_id res chain seq x y z
N MET A 1 -8.22 0.92 -29.56
CA MET A 1 -9.70 0.97 -29.54
C MET A 1 -10.17 0.02 -28.46
N PHE A 2 -10.36 0.52 -27.24
CA PHE A 2 -10.64 -0.27 -26.03
C PHE A 2 -12.06 -0.86 -26.08
N ASN A 3 -12.19 -2.19 -26.06
CA ASN A 3 -13.49 -2.86 -26.08
C ASN A 3 -13.98 -3.12 -24.64
N CYS A 4 -14.50 -2.07 -23.99
CA CYS A 4 -15.06 -2.12 -22.62
C CYS A 4 -16.31 -3.01 -22.46
N LYS A 5 -16.82 -3.62 -23.53
CA LYS A 5 -18.09 -4.38 -23.50
C LYS A 5 -17.95 -5.76 -22.85
N ASN A 6 -16.77 -6.38 -22.85
CA ASN A 6 -16.58 -7.73 -22.30
C ASN A 6 -16.40 -7.76 -20.76
N ILE A 7 -15.98 -6.66 -20.14
CA ILE A 7 -15.83 -6.58 -18.68
C ILE A 7 -17.19 -6.42 -17.98
N PHE A 8 -18.15 -5.75 -18.63
CA PHE A 8 -19.51 -5.56 -18.11
C PHE A 8 -20.40 -6.81 -18.20
N ALA A 9 -20.07 -7.79 -19.05
CA ALA A 9 -20.88 -9.00 -19.19
C ALA A 9 -20.70 -9.99 -18.01
N ARG A 10 -19.60 -9.89 -17.24
CA ARG A 10 -19.32 -10.77 -16.09
C ARG A 10 -19.80 -10.24 -14.73
N THR A 11 -20.29 -9.00 -14.66
CA THR A 11 -20.63 -8.33 -13.38
C THR A 11 -22.09 -8.50 -12.92
N GLN A 12 -22.96 -9.19 -13.68
CA GLN A 12 -24.40 -9.26 -13.36
C GLN A 12 -24.82 -10.37 -12.37
N THR A 13 -23.95 -11.27 -11.92
CA THR A 13 -24.40 -12.51 -11.23
C THR A 13 -24.02 -12.65 -9.75
N ILE A 14 -23.73 -11.58 -9.01
CA ILE A 14 -23.43 -11.70 -7.57
C ILE A 14 -24.20 -10.64 -6.78
N ARG A 15 -25.46 -10.96 -6.44
CA ARG A 15 -26.21 -10.29 -5.38
C ARG A 15 -26.38 -11.26 -4.21
N ASN A 16 -26.23 -10.69 -3.01
CA ASN A 16 -26.54 -11.22 -1.68
C ASN A 16 -25.35 -11.85 -0.92
N TRP A 17 -24.73 -11.06 -0.04
CA TRP A 17 -24.50 -11.53 1.33
C TRP A 17 -24.53 -10.37 2.35
N SER A 18 -25.24 -10.66 3.43
CA SER A 18 -25.69 -9.88 4.57
C SER A 18 -24.62 -9.30 5.50
N ARG A 19 -25.00 -8.18 6.12
CA ARG A 19 -24.34 -7.45 7.22
C ARG A 19 -24.13 -8.30 8.48
N CYS A 20 -22.97 -8.15 9.12
CA CYS A 20 -22.81 -8.36 10.56
C CYS A 20 -22.30 -7.07 11.22
N ASN A 21 -23.08 -6.55 12.17
CA ASN A 21 -22.78 -5.41 13.03
C ASN A 21 -21.91 -5.86 14.21
N PHE A 22 -20.94 -5.05 14.61
CA PHE A 22 -20.30 -5.14 15.93
C PHE A 22 -20.69 -3.91 16.75
N ASN A 23 -21.47 -4.14 17.81
CA ASN A 23 -21.75 -3.18 18.88
C ASN A 23 -20.57 -3.18 19.86
N SER A 24 -20.12 -2.00 20.28
CA SER A 24 -19.23 -1.82 21.42
C SER A 24 -19.96 -1.05 22.52
N ALA A 25 -20.07 -1.69 23.68
CA ALA A 25 -20.67 -1.13 24.89
C ALA A 25 -19.75 -0.09 25.55
N SER A 26 -20.38 0.95 26.08
CA SER A 26 -19.80 2.06 26.85
C SER A 26 -19.64 1.70 28.32
N SER A 27 -18.53 2.11 28.95
CA SER A 27 -18.43 2.25 30.40
C SER A 27 -17.77 3.58 30.76
N SER A 28 -18.51 4.37 31.53
CA SER A 28 -18.15 5.67 32.11
C SER A 28 -17.26 5.52 33.35
N SER A 29 -16.26 6.40 33.50
CA SER A 29 -15.77 6.81 34.80
C SER A 29 -15.21 8.24 34.75
N SER A 30 -15.46 8.97 35.84
CA SER A 30 -15.34 10.40 36.01
C SER A 30 -14.02 10.84 36.67
N SER A 31 -13.71 12.12 36.45
CA SER A 31 -12.89 13.05 37.26
C SER A 31 -11.38 12.82 37.38
N SER A 32 -10.59 13.76 36.87
CA SER A 32 -10.12 14.90 37.67
C SER A 32 -9.23 15.82 36.81
N SER A 33 -9.40 17.13 37.00
CA SER A 33 -8.71 18.19 36.25
C SER A 33 -7.33 18.43 36.87
N PHE A 34 -6.28 18.09 36.14
CA PHE A 34 -4.94 18.63 36.39
C PHE A 34 -4.45 19.36 35.15
N LYS A 35 -4.35 20.69 35.29
CA LYS A 35 -3.73 21.59 34.32
C LYS A 35 -2.23 21.30 34.34
N PHE A 36 -1.69 20.79 33.23
CA PHE A 36 -0.25 20.72 33.00
C PHE A 36 0.13 21.60 31.81
N GLU A 37 1.27 22.25 32.01
CA GLU A 37 1.85 23.33 31.23
C GLU A 37 2.08 22.96 29.76
N THR A 38 1.91 23.97 28.90
CA THR A 38 2.11 23.90 27.46
C THR A 38 3.59 23.77 27.11
N GLY A 39 4.12 22.55 27.17
CA GLY A 39 5.39 22.19 26.55
C GLY A 39 5.20 21.98 25.05
N ASN A 40 6.11 22.54 24.24
CA ASN A 40 6.20 22.30 22.80
C ASN A 40 6.25 20.80 22.51
N TYR A 41 5.13 20.21 22.11
CA TYR A 41 5.06 18.85 21.59
C TYR A 41 5.72 18.82 20.21
N TYR A 42 7.04 18.67 20.17
CA TYR A 42 7.67 18.02 19.03
C TYR A 42 7.11 16.60 19.02
N SER A 43 6.19 16.32 18.09
CA SER A 43 5.66 14.97 17.91
C SER A 43 6.86 14.03 17.72
N VAL A 44 7.05 13.06 18.62
CA VAL A 44 8.12 12.05 18.53
C VAL A 44 8.20 11.45 17.13
N LEU A 45 7.06 11.33 16.43
CA LEU A 45 6.93 10.84 15.06
C LEU A 45 7.60 11.72 13.98
N GLN A 46 8.08 12.93 14.31
CA GLN A 46 8.71 13.86 13.37
C GLN A 46 10.24 13.97 13.53
N SER A 47 10.88 13.24 14.45
CA SER A 47 12.35 13.29 14.55
C SER A 47 13.02 12.68 13.31
N SER A 48 14.21 13.19 12.96
CA SER A 48 15.02 12.70 11.84
C SER A 48 15.33 11.19 11.96
N SER A 49 15.41 10.68 13.18
CA SER A 49 15.57 9.25 13.49
C SER A 49 14.38 8.36 13.10
N PHE A 50 13.23 8.93 12.70
CA PHE A 50 12.08 8.18 12.15
C PHE A 50 11.89 8.36 10.64
N GLN A 51 12.71 9.20 10.00
CA GLN A 51 12.74 9.28 8.55
C GLN A 51 13.35 8.01 7.98
N HIS A 52 12.82 7.56 6.84
CA HIS A 52 13.32 6.37 6.20
C HIS A 52 14.76 6.63 5.71
N TRP A 53 15.67 5.73 6.06
CA TRP A 53 17.12 5.87 5.87
C TRP A 53 17.57 6.17 4.41
N PHE A 54 16.85 5.70 3.38
CA PHE A 54 17.09 6.11 1.97
C PHE A 54 15.86 6.63 1.18
N LYS A 55 14.64 6.65 1.76
CA LYS A 55 13.40 7.00 1.02
C LYS A 55 12.78 8.32 1.45
N ASN A 56 13.36 9.43 1.02
CA ASN A 56 12.86 10.78 1.32
C ASN A 56 12.02 11.38 0.18
N TRP A 57 10.92 10.72 -0.17
CA TRP A 57 10.12 11.03 -1.37
C TRP A 57 8.78 11.73 -1.11
N LYS A 58 8.58 12.33 0.07
CA LYS A 58 7.28 12.86 0.53
C LYS A 58 6.67 13.89 -0.44
N GLU A 59 7.50 14.79 -0.97
CA GLU A 59 7.04 15.80 -1.93
C GLU A 59 6.67 15.18 -3.28
N PHE A 60 7.47 14.25 -3.81
CA PHE A 60 7.14 13.53 -5.05
C PHE A 60 5.84 12.72 -4.93
N ARG A 61 5.59 12.13 -3.74
CA ARG A 61 4.36 11.37 -3.43
C ARG A 61 3.12 12.26 -3.36
N LYS A 62 3.25 13.57 -3.12
CA LYS A 62 2.10 14.49 -3.03
C LYS A 62 1.32 14.54 -4.34
N HIS A 63 2.04 14.58 -5.44
CA HIS A 63 1.48 14.83 -6.77
C HIS A 63 1.25 13.56 -7.59
N LYS A 64 1.48 12.38 -7.02
CA LYS A 64 1.34 11.09 -7.70
C LYS A 64 0.60 10.09 -6.82
N LEU A 65 -0.10 9.15 -7.44
CA LEU A 65 -0.67 7.99 -6.77
C LEU A 65 0.39 6.90 -6.67
N THR A 66 0.83 6.55 -5.46
CA THR A 66 1.88 5.54 -5.26
C THR A 66 1.31 4.15 -5.06
N ALA A 67 2.06 3.11 -5.45
CA ALA A 67 1.66 1.71 -5.31
C ALA A 67 1.13 1.34 -3.92
N SER A 68 1.76 1.84 -2.86
CA SER A 68 1.32 1.63 -1.47
C SER A 68 -0.07 2.19 -1.14
N THR A 69 -0.59 3.11 -1.95
CA THR A 69 -1.92 3.72 -1.77
C THR A 69 -3.01 3.09 -2.64
N PHE A 70 -2.66 2.17 -3.55
CA PHE A 70 -3.59 1.62 -4.53
C PHE A 70 -4.80 0.94 -3.88
N ALA A 71 -4.59 0.08 -2.88
CA ALA A 71 -5.68 -0.54 -2.13
C ALA A 71 -6.62 0.50 -1.47
N GLY A 72 -6.06 1.61 -0.99
CA GLY A 72 -6.82 2.74 -0.45
C GLY A 72 -7.61 3.51 -1.51
N ALA A 73 -7.03 3.71 -2.69
CA ALA A 73 -7.68 4.34 -3.84
C ALA A 73 -8.83 3.50 -4.42
N ILE A 74 -8.78 2.17 -4.27
CA ILE A 74 -9.86 1.26 -4.71
C ILE A 74 -10.98 1.19 -3.65
N GLY A 75 -10.63 1.26 -2.36
CA GLY A 75 -11.60 1.21 -1.25
C GLY A 75 -11.57 -0.08 -0.44
N PHE A 76 -10.38 -0.68 -0.25
CA PHE A 76 -10.20 -1.86 0.61
C PHE A 76 -10.56 -1.59 2.08
N TRP A 77 -10.45 -0.33 2.52
CA TRP A 77 -10.85 0.09 3.86
C TRP A 77 -11.96 1.14 3.83
N PRO A 78 -12.89 1.09 4.79
CA PRO A 78 -13.88 2.15 4.96
C PRO A 78 -13.21 3.51 5.08
N ARG A 79 -13.80 4.53 4.44
CA ARG A 79 -13.36 5.95 4.49
C ARG A 79 -11.97 6.25 3.88
N ARG A 80 -11.10 5.26 3.67
CA ARG A 80 -9.73 5.48 3.17
C ARG A 80 -9.70 6.13 1.79
N ARG A 81 -10.63 5.79 0.90
CA ARG A 81 -10.71 6.38 -0.45
C ARG A 81 -10.96 7.90 -0.40
N ALA A 82 -11.89 8.33 0.46
CA ALA A 82 -12.17 9.76 0.66
C ALA A 82 -11.03 10.47 1.41
N GLN A 83 -10.40 9.81 2.38
CA GLN A 83 -9.23 10.36 3.07
C GLN A 83 -8.05 10.57 2.12
N LEU A 84 -7.72 9.57 1.29
CA LEU A 84 -6.68 9.67 0.28
C LEU A 84 -6.98 10.77 -0.73
N TRP A 85 -8.25 10.95 -1.11
CA TRP A 85 -8.65 12.06 -1.97
C TRP A 85 -8.31 13.41 -1.32
N LEU A 86 -8.67 13.63 -0.05
CA LEU A 86 -8.31 14.86 0.68
C LEU A 86 -6.79 15.06 0.80
N GLU A 87 -6.02 13.99 1.03
CA GLU A 87 -4.54 14.03 1.03
C GLU A 87 -4.00 14.53 -0.32
N LYS A 88 -4.59 14.08 -1.45
CA LYS A 88 -4.19 14.51 -2.80
C LYS A 88 -4.64 15.94 -3.16
N LEU A 89 -5.65 16.47 -2.49
CA LEU A 89 -6.02 17.88 -2.58
C LEU A 89 -5.13 18.78 -1.72
N GLY A 90 -4.36 18.21 -0.79
CA GLY A 90 -3.62 18.97 0.23
C GLY A 90 -4.53 19.59 1.30
N ALA A 91 -5.78 19.13 1.40
CA ALA A 91 -6.75 19.59 2.39
C ALA A 91 -6.51 18.99 3.78
N ILE A 92 -5.82 17.84 3.82
CA ILE A 92 -5.26 17.26 5.03
C ILE A 92 -3.81 16.88 4.74
N ASP A 93 -2.99 16.85 5.78
CA ASP A 93 -1.62 16.37 5.65
C ASP A 93 -1.60 14.93 5.14
N GLN A 94 -0.61 14.64 4.30
CA GLN A 94 -0.28 13.25 4.00
C GLN A 94 0.01 12.52 5.30
N PHE A 95 -0.46 11.28 5.38
CA PHE A 95 -0.17 10.39 6.49
C PHE A 95 1.32 10.46 6.88
N SER A 96 1.59 11.02 8.07
CA SER A 96 2.94 11.28 8.56
C SER A 96 3.55 10.10 9.32
N GLY A 97 2.87 8.95 9.32
CA GLY A 97 3.27 7.77 10.09
C GLY A 97 2.43 7.59 11.36
N ASN A 98 2.48 6.36 11.86
CA ASN A 98 1.98 5.95 13.18
C ASN A 98 3.02 5.01 13.81
N LEU A 99 2.76 4.50 15.02
CA LEU A 99 3.67 3.56 15.69
C LEU A 99 4.04 2.36 14.81
N ALA A 100 3.10 1.85 14.00
CA ALA A 100 3.37 0.75 13.08
C ALA A 100 4.33 1.14 11.95
N THR A 101 4.23 2.37 11.44
CA THR A 101 5.13 2.90 10.40
C THR A 101 6.53 3.14 10.98
N CYS A 102 6.62 3.72 12.18
CA CYS A 102 7.89 3.89 12.88
C CYS A 102 8.57 2.55 13.15
N TRP A 103 7.82 1.57 13.66
CA TRP A 103 8.31 0.21 13.85
C TRP A 103 8.83 -0.38 12.54
N SER A 104 8.08 -0.24 11.44
CA SER A 104 8.49 -0.76 10.15
C SER A 104 9.80 -0.13 9.68
N ASN A 105 9.91 1.20 9.74
CA ASN A 105 11.12 1.92 9.34
C ASN A 105 12.33 1.50 10.19
N MET A 106 12.16 1.37 11.51
CA MET A 106 13.24 0.96 12.43
C MET A 106 13.73 -0.47 12.19
N LYS A 107 12.85 -1.36 11.74
CA LYS A 107 13.15 -2.79 11.58
C LYS A 107 13.48 -3.21 10.15
N GLU A 108 13.29 -2.32 9.18
CA GLU A 108 13.52 -2.62 7.78
C GLU A 108 14.98 -3.00 7.47
N GLU A 109 15.96 -2.30 8.06
CA GLU A 109 17.38 -2.60 7.86
C GLU A 109 17.74 -3.99 8.41
N GLU A 110 17.31 -4.30 9.63
CA GLU A 110 17.48 -5.64 10.24
C GLU A 110 16.83 -6.74 9.40
N ALA A 111 15.61 -6.48 8.91
CA ALA A 111 14.88 -7.39 8.02
C ALA A 111 15.62 -7.60 6.69
N LEU A 112 16.15 -6.53 6.09
CA LEU A 112 16.89 -6.57 4.83
C LEU A 112 18.17 -7.40 4.95
N GLU A 113 18.94 -7.21 6.01
CA GLU A 113 20.16 -7.99 6.23
C GLU A 113 19.84 -9.48 6.46
N ARG A 114 18.77 -9.78 7.20
CA ARG A 114 18.29 -11.17 7.36
C ARG A 114 17.86 -11.76 6.01
N TYR A 115 17.15 -11.00 5.19
CA TYR A 115 16.73 -11.42 3.86
C TYR A 115 17.92 -11.75 2.95
N LYS A 116 18.93 -10.88 2.89
CA LYS A 116 20.17 -11.11 2.12
C LYS A 116 20.87 -12.37 2.57
N LEU A 117 20.98 -12.59 3.88
CA LEU A 117 21.61 -13.78 4.47
C LEU A 117 20.87 -15.07 4.11
N ILE A 118 19.53 -15.06 4.15
CA ILE A 118 18.72 -16.25 3.86
C ILE A 118 18.73 -16.59 2.36
N THR A 119 18.60 -15.57 1.51
CA THR A 119 18.37 -15.79 0.07
C THR A 119 19.65 -15.78 -0.76
N GLY A 120 20.73 -15.19 -0.23
CA GLY A 120 21.94 -14.88 -1.00
C GLY A 120 21.73 -13.81 -2.07
N ASN A 121 20.59 -13.11 -2.07
CA ASN A 121 20.26 -12.13 -3.11
C ASN A 121 21.04 -10.83 -2.89
N SER A 122 21.69 -10.33 -3.94
CA SER A 122 22.13 -8.94 -4.00
C SER A 122 20.93 -8.03 -4.24
N VAL A 123 20.79 -6.99 -3.40
CA VAL A 123 19.67 -6.05 -3.45
C VAL A 123 20.18 -4.68 -3.89
N LEU A 124 19.60 -4.16 -4.96
CA LEU A 124 19.80 -2.79 -5.43
C LEU A 124 18.74 -1.86 -4.80
N PHE A 125 19.10 -0.61 -4.54
CA PHE A 125 18.18 0.39 -4.00
C PHE A 125 17.78 1.38 -5.09
N PRO A 126 16.65 1.15 -5.78
CA PRO A 126 16.18 2.06 -6.81
C PRO A 126 15.65 3.37 -6.21
N GLU A 127 15.73 4.44 -7.00
CA GLU A 127 15.09 5.71 -6.69
C GLU A 127 13.56 5.64 -6.82
N PHE A 128 12.89 6.75 -6.50
CA PHE A 128 11.46 6.90 -6.74
C PHE A 128 11.14 6.80 -8.25
N GLN A 129 10.33 5.81 -8.63
CA GLN A 129 10.00 5.57 -10.02
C GLN A 129 8.63 6.10 -10.40
N VAL A 130 8.58 6.78 -11.53
CA VAL A 130 7.35 7.24 -12.18
C VAL A 130 7.03 6.29 -13.33
N TYR A 131 5.78 5.85 -13.41
CA TYR A 131 5.36 4.91 -14.45
C TYR A 131 5.50 5.55 -15.83
N GLU A 132 6.10 4.81 -16.77
CA GLU A 132 6.39 5.27 -18.14
C GLU A 132 6.94 6.70 -18.18
N LYS A 133 8.03 6.97 -17.43
CA LYS A 133 8.63 8.30 -17.30
C LYS A 133 8.79 8.98 -18.68
N GLY A 134 8.15 10.13 -18.84
CA GLY A 134 8.13 10.90 -20.10
C GLY A 134 6.81 10.78 -20.88
N ASN A 135 5.94 9.85 -20.51
CA ASN A 135 4.58 9.75 -21.02
C ASN A 135 3.61 10.52 -20.09
N SER A 136 3.06 11.64 -20.57
CA SER A 136 2.13 12.47 -19.80
C SER A 136 0.82 11.78 -19.44
N GLU A 137 0.48 10.66 -20.11
CA GLU A 137 -0.74 9.88 -19.79
C GLU A 137 -0.61 9.14 -18.44
N TYR A 138 0.62 8.79 -18.03
CA TYR A 138 0.87 7.88 -16.91
C TYR A 138 1.75 8.44 -15.80
N ASP A 139 2.21 9.69 -15.95
CA ASP A 139 3.10 10.34 -14.99
C ASP A 139 2.51 10.50 -13.58
N TRP A 140 1.21 10.25 -13.41
CA TRP A 140 0.49 10.28 -12.16
C TRP A 140 0.67 9.01 -11.31
N LEU A 141 1.19 7.91 -11.87
CA LEU A 141 1.47 6.67 -11.13
C LEU A 141 2.94 6.60 -10.74
N ALA A 142 3.22 6.11 -9.53
CA ALA A 142 4.59 5.95 -9.05
C ALA A 142 4.80 4.79 -8.06
N ALA A 143 6.05 4.41 -7.90
CA ALA A 143 6.52 3.32 -7.05
C ALA A 143 7.77 3.71 -6.27
N SER A 144 7.96 3.06 -5.12
CA SER A 144 9.16 3.20 -4.31
C SER A 144 9.44 1.88 -3.58
N PRO A 145 9.96 0.86 -4.29
CA PRO A 145 10.16 -0.47 -3.71
C PRO A 145 11.26 -0.45 -2.63
N ASP A 146 11.30 -1.47 -1.76
CA ASP A 146 12.36 -1.64 -0.75
C ASP A 146 13.67 -2.12 -1.37
N GLY A 147 13.60 -2.80 -2.52
CA GLY A 147 14.76 -3.10 -3.33
C GLY A 147 14.40 -3.66 -4.71
N ALA A 148 15.42 -3.82 -5.54
CA ALA A 148 15.36 -4.54 -6.81
C ALA A 148 16.39 -5.66 -6.82
N ILE A 149 16.07 -6.75 -7.49
CA ILE A 149 16.91 -7.95 -7.57
C ILE A 149 17.09 -8.27 -9.04
N ASP A 150 18.31 -8.25 -9.54
CA ASP A 150 18.61 -8.63 -10.92
C ASP A 150 19.49 -9.89 -10.89
N LYS A 151 19.02 -10.97 -11.53
CA LYS A 151 19.70 -12.26 -11.59
C LYS A 151 19.76 -12.79 -13.03
N MET A 152 20.67 -13.73 -13.25
CA MET A 152 20.69 -14.56 -14.45
C MET A 152 20.32 -15.99 -14.04
N VAL A 153 19.24 -16.53 -14.61
CA VAL A 153 18.76 -17.89 -14.36
C VAL A 153 18.75 -18.64 -15.69
N TYR A 154 19.58 -19.68 -15.81
CA TYR A 154 19.81 -20.41 -17.08
C TYR A 154 20.18 -19.50 -18.25
N GLY A 155 20.94 -18.42 -17.99
CA GLY A 155 21.35 -17.45 -19.01
C GLY A 155 20.28 -16.43 -19.40
N LEU A 156 19.09 -16.47 -18.78
CA LEU A 156 18.03 -15.50 -19.00
C LEU A 156 17.96 -14.49 -17.84
N PRO A 157 17.70 -13.20 -18.12
CA PRO A 157 17.49 -12.21 -17.07
C PRO A 157 16.25 -12.57 -16.25
N SER A 158 16.38 -12.53 -14.93
CA SER A 158 15.29 -12.69 -13.98
C SER A 158 15.29 -11.49 -13.06
N ARG A 159 14.26 -10.64 -13.19
CA ARG A 159 14.23 -9.33 -12.54
C ARG A 159 13.10 -9.28 -11.53
N GLY A 160 13.45 -9.08 -10.27
CA GLY A 160 12.55 -9.03 -9.14
C GLY A 160 12.47 -7.68 -8.45
N VAL A 161 11.37 -7.48 -7.72
CA VAL A 161 11.23 -6.42 -6.71
C VAL A 161 11.26 -7.05 -5.32
N LEU A 162 11.87 -6.36 -4.36
CA LEU A 162 11.77 -6.69 -2.94
C LEU A 162 10.78 -5.73 -2.27
N GLU A 163 9.82 -6.29 -1.54
CA GLU A 163 8.98 -5.56 -0.59
C GLU A 163 9.10 -6.23 0.78
N ILE A 164 9.57 -5.47 1.77
CA ILE A 164 9.76 -5.87 3.16
C ILE A 164 8.59 -5.34 3.99
N LYS A 165 7.99 -6.23 4.78
CA LYS A 165 7.01 -5.87 5.81
C LYS A 165 7.51 -6.27 7.17
N CYS A 166 7.42 -5.35 8.11
CA CYS A 166 7.67 -5.57 9.52
C CYS A 166 6.36 -5.33 10.27
N PRO A 167 5.48 -6.35 10.44
CA PRO A 167 4.17 -6.17 11.04
C PRO A 167 4.29 -5.65 12.48
N PHE A 168 3.53 -4.61 12.78
CA PHE A 168 3.42 -4.09 14.13
C PHE A 168 2.45 -4.95 14.95
N PHE A 169 2.87 -5.32 16.16
CA PHE A 169 2.13 -6.19 17.06
C PHE A 169 1.70 -5.49 18.35
N ASP A 170 1.80 -4.16 18.41
CA ASP A 170 1.30 -3.33 19.52
C ASP A 170 1.83 -3.76 20.90
N GLY A 171 3.11 -4.16 20.95
CA GLY A 171 3.77 -4.68 22.15
C GLY A 171 3.43 -6.13 22.51
N ASP A 172 2.42 -6.73 21.89
CA ASP A 172 2.03 -8.12 22.10
C ASP A 172 2.91 -9.10 21.29
N MET A 173 4.00 -9.53 21.91
CA MET A 173 4.93 -10.50 21.32
C MET A 173 4.27 -11.83 20.96
N ALA A 174 3.10 -12.20 21.52
CA ALA A 174 2.40 -13.41 21.12
C ALA A 174 2.00 -13.35 19.63
N LYS A 175 1.65 -12.16 19.13
CA LYS A 175 1.24 -11.87 17.74
C LYS A 175 2.41 -11.68 16.76
N ALA A 176 3.64 -11.60 17.25
CA ALA A 176 4.85 -11.36 16.46
C ALA A 176 5.29 -12.59 15.64
N SER A 177 4.36 -13.29 15.00
CA SER A 177 4.65 -14.47 14.15
C SER A 177 4.75 -14.07 12.68
N PRO A 178 5.69 -14.64 11.91
CA PRO A 178 5.75 -14.45 10.47
C PRO A 178 4.47 -14.96 9.81
N TRP A 179 4.02 -14.26 8.77
CA TRP A 179 2.77 -14.59 8.11
C TRP A 179 2.86 -15.95 7.40
N SER A 180 1.75 -16.69 7.37
CA SER A 180 1.62 -17.92 6.56
C SER A 180 1.06 -17.63 5.17
N ARG A 181 0.51 -16.42 4.96
CA ARG A 181 -0.17 -16.03 3.75
C ARG A 181 -0.13 -14.51 3.59
N VAL A 182 0.04 -14.04 2.36
CA VAL A 182 0.02 -12.61 2.03
C VAL A 182 -1.39 -12.04 2.20
N PRO A 183 -1.57 -10.92 2.94
CA PRO A 183 -2.87 -10.25 3.03
C PRO A 183 -3.33 -9.70 1.68
N LEU A 184 -4.63 -9.83 1.37
CA LEU A 184 -5.18 -9.42 0.06
C LEU A 184 -4.93 -7.94 -0.26
N TYR A 185 -4.94 -7.08 0.75
CA TYR A 185 -4.71 -5.64 0.58
C TYR A 185 -3.28 -5.29 0.14
N CYS A 186 -2.33 -6.22 0.26
CA CYS A 186 -0.97 -6.04 -0.24
C CYS A 186 -0.86 -6.28 -1.76
N ILE A 187 -1.81 -6.98 -2.38
CA ILE A 187 -1.73 -7.36 -3.79
C ILE A 187 -1.81 -6.17 -4.75
N PRO A 188 -2.70 -5.17 -4.56
CA PRO A 188 -2.65 -3.95 -5.36
C PRO A 188 -1.27 -3.27 -5.34
N GLN A 189 -0.62 -3.22 -4.16
CA GLN A 189 0.72 -2.65 -4.06
C GLN A 189 1.75 -3.53 -4.78
N ALA A 190 1.73 -4.85 -4.56
CA ALA A 190 2.68 -5.78 -5.16
C ALA A 190 2.65 -5.72 -6.69
N GLN A 191 1.46 -5.82 -7.27
CA GLN A 191 1.26 -5.74 -8.73
C GLN A 191 1.64 -4.36 -9.27
N GLY A 192 1.29 -3.29 -8.57
CA GLY A 192 1.71 -1.93 -8.93
C GLY A 192 3.22 -1.73 -8.92
N LEU A 193 3.94 -2.30 -7.96
CA LEU A 193 5.39 -2.22 -7.90
C LEU A 193 6.04 -2.99 -9.05
N MET A 194 5.62 -4.24 -9.31
CA MET A 194 6.16 -5.04 -10.42
C MET A 194 5.91 -4.39 -11.78
N GLU A 195 4.72 -3.82 -11.97
CA GLU A 195 4.39 -3.11 -13.20
C GLU A 195 5.25 -1.85 -13.39
N ILE A 196 5.26 -0.95 -12.40
CA ILE A 196 5.92 0.36 -12.53
C ILE A 196 7.43 0.21 -12.62
N MET A 197 7.99 -0.79 -11.92
CA MET A 197 9.41 -1.10 -12.00
C MET A 197 9.79 -1.86 -13.26
N ASP A 198 8.83 -2.40 -14.01
CA ASP A 198 9.05 -3.38 -15.09
C ASP A 198 9.86 -4.60 -14.61
N ARG A 199 9.22 -5.41 -13.76
CA ARG A 199 9.79 -6.60 -13.12
C ARG A 199 8.82 -7.76 -13.18
N ASP A 200 9.35 -8.97 -13.28
CA ASP A 200 8.56 -10.18 -13.57
C ASP A 200 7.94 -10.78 -12.31
N TRP A 201 8.61 -10.58 -11.18
CA TRP A 201 8.22 -11.16 -9.89
C TRP A 201 8.58 -10.24 -8.71
N MET A 202 8.02 -10.57 -7.56
CA MET A 202 8.29 -9.92 -6.29
C MET A 202 8.60 -10.95 -5.21
N ASP A 203 9.68 -10.70 -4.49
CA ASP A 203 9.91 -11.29 -3.16
C ASP A 203 9.20 -10.41 -2.14
N PHE A 204 8.12 -10.93 -1.57
CA PHE A 204 7.38 -10.31 -0.48
C PHE A 204 7.86 -10.91 0.84
N TYR A 205 8.73 -10.19 1.52
CA TYR A 205 9.41 -10.66 2.72
C TYR A 205 8.77 -10.06 3.97
N VAL A 206 8.35 -10.92 4.89
CA VAL A 206 7.77 -10.50 6.17
C VAL A 206 8.74 -10.87 7.27
N TRP A 207 9.17 -9.88 8.03
CA TRP A 207 10.08 -10.08 9.15
C TRP A 207 9.38 -9.76 10.48
N THR A 208 9.66 -10.60 11.48
CA THR A 208 9.21 -10.43 12.86
C THR A 208 10.31 -10.86 13.80
N PRO A 209 10.28 -10.44 15.08
CA PRO A 209 11.21 -10.93 16.09
C PRO A 209 11.22 -12.46 16.29
N LYS A 210 10.13 -13.17 15.94
CA LYS A 210 10.08 -14.65 16.04
C LYS A 210 10.49 -15.37 14.76
N GLY A 211 10.90 -14.66 13.72
CA GLY A 211 11.27 -15.23 12.43
C GLY A 211 10.66 -14.50 11.26
N SER A 212 10.69 -15.11 10.08
CA SER A 212 10.35 -14.47 8.82
C SER A 212 9.64 -15.42 7.86
N SER A 213 8.99 -14.86 6.85
CA SER A 213 8.38 -15.60 5.74
C SER A 213 8.68 -14.89 4.44
N LEU A 214 9.02 -15.66 3.41
CA LEU A 214 9.30 -15.18 2.07
C LEU A 214 8.28 -15.75 1.09
N PHE A 215 7.52 -14.87 0.45
CA PHE A 215 6.57 -15.25 -0.60
C PHE A 215 7.07 -14.80 -1.96
N ARG A 216 6.88 -15.63 -2.98
CA ARG A 216 7.06 -15.26 -4.39
C ARG A 216 5.71 -14.92 -5.00
N LEU A 217 5.61 -13.70 -5.53
CA LEU A 217 4.47 -13.23 -6.32
C LEU A 217 4.95 -12.98 -7.76
N TYR A 218 4.10 -13.24 -8.74
CA TYR A 218 4.38 -12.97 -10.15
C TYR A 218 3.52 -11.81 -10.66
N ARG A 219 4.06 -11.05 -11.61
CA ARG A 219 3.33 -10.00 -12.31
C ARG A 219 2.14 -10.61 -13.05
N ASP A 220 0.97 -10.01 -12.85
CA ASP A 220 -0.29 -10.46 -13.45
C ASP A 220 -0.86 -9.29 -14.26
N ALA A 221 -0.70 -9.38 -15.59
CA ALA A 221 -1.12 -8.34 -16.51
C ALA A 221 -2.65 -8.13 -16.49
N GLU A 222 -3.44 -9.20 -16.38
CA GLU A 222 -4.90 -9.11 -16.33
C GLU A 222 -5.36 -8.40 -15.04
N TYR A 223 -4.72 -8.72 -13.92
CA TYR A 223 -4.95 -8.01 -12.66
C TYR A 223 -4.60 -6.53 -12.78
N TRP A 224 -3.44 -6.22 -13.37
CA TRP A 224 -2.99 -4.84 -13.54
C TRP A 224 -3.96 -4.02 -14.38
N GLU A 225 -4.45 -4.54 -15.51
CA GLU A 225 -5.40 -3.82 -16.37
C GLU A 225 -6.66 -3.41 -15.61
N VAL A 226 -7.22 -4.32 -14.81
CA VAL A 226 -8.41 -4.04 -14.00
C VAL A 226 -8.09 -3.05 -12.88
N LEU A 227 -6.94 -3.20 -12.22
CA LEU A 227 -6.50 -2.27 -11.19
C LEU A 227 -6.32 -0.86 -11.78
N LYS A 228 -5.66 -0.74 -12.93
CA LYS A 228 -5.38 0.53 -13.64
C LYS A 228 -6.66 1.27 -13.99
N ILE A 229 -7.73 0.58 -14.42
CA ILE A 229 -9.05 1.19 -14.64
C ILE A 229 -9.55 1.90 -13.38
N ALA A 230 -9.52 1.19 -12.25
CA ALA A 230 -10.05 1.71 -10.99
C ALA A 230 -9.16 2.82 -10.37
N LEU A 231 -7.84 2.76 -10.60
CA LEU A 231 -6.91 3.83 -10.23
C LEU A 231 -7.11 5.08 -11.12
N SER A 232 -7.32 4.88 -12.41
CA SER A 232 -7.58 5.95 -13.39
C SER A 232 -8.88 6.68 -13.06
N ASP A 233 -9.95 5.95 -12.71
CA ASP A 233 -11.20 6.52 -12.19
C ASP A 233 -10.94 7.43 -10.98
N PHE A 234 -10.22 6.91 -9.98
CA PHE A 234 -9.88 7.68 -8.78
C PHE A 234 -9.11 8.97 -9.13
N TRP A 235 -8.15 8.88 -10.04
CA TRP A 235 -7.29 10.01 -10.36
C TRP A 235 -7.99 11.06 -11.24
N TRP A 236 -8.51 10.65 -12.39
CA TRP A 236 -8.99 11.57 -13.42
C TRP A 236 -10.43 12.03 -13.20
N LYS A 237 -11.29 11.24 -12.55
CA LYS A 237 -12.67 11.68 -12.25
C LYS A 237 -12.81 12.40 -10.92
N HIS A 238 -11.91 12.12 -9.96
CA HIS A 238 -12.04 12.65 -8.60
C HIS A 238 -10.91 13.58 -8.19
N VAL A 239 -9.64 13.19 -8.35
CA VAL A 239 -8.51 13.99 -7.86
C VAL A 239 -8.26 15.21 -8.75
N GLN A 240 -8.07 15.03 -10.06
CA GLN A 240 -7.65 16.10 -10.95
C GLN A 240 -8.69 17.24 -11.06
N PRO A 241 -9.98 16.97 -11.31
CA PRO A 241 -10.98 18.04 -11.35
C PRO A 241 -11.10 18.78 -10.02
N ALA A 242 -10.96 18.08 -8.89
CA ALA A 242 -11.03 18.72 -7.58
C ALA A 242 -9.80 19.59 -7.31
N ARG A 243 -8.61 19.19 -7.75
CA ARG A 243 -7.40 20.03 -7.69
C ARG A 243 -7.55 21.31 -8.52
N GLU A 244 -8.16 21.21 -9.70
CA GLU A 244 -8.46 22.38 -10.53
C GLU A 244 -9.45 23.34 -9.86
N MET A 245 -10.44 22.81 -9.13
CA MET A 245 -11.35 23.66 -8.34
C MET A 245 -10.62 24.33 -7.17
N CYS A 246 -9.77 23.58 -6.45
CA CYS A 246 -8.96 24.13 -5.37
C CYS A 246 -7.92 25.16 -5.83
N SER A 247 -7.46 25.13 -7.08
CA SER A 247 -6.53 26.14 -7.61
C SER A 247 -7.24 27.43 -8.05
N LYS A 248 -8.52 27.33 -8.44
CA LYS A 248 -9.33 28.48 -8.90
C LYS A 248 -10.09 29.16 -7.78
N TYR A 249 -10.47 28.43 -6.73
CA TYR A 249 -11.35 28.91 -5.67
C TYR A 249 -10.75 28.63 -4.28
N SER A 250 -11.04 29.51 -3.32
CA SER A 250 -10.70 29.30 -1.91
C SER A 250 -11.64 28.29 -1.26
N ILE A 251 -11.36 27.00 -1.44
CA ILE A 251 -12.12 25.90 -0.84
C ILE A 251 -11.64 25.65 0.58
N THR A 252 -12.55 25.74 1.57
CA THR A 252 -12.23 25.53 2.99
C THR A 252 -12.64 24.13 3.48
N ASN A 253 -13.72 23.58 2.94
CA ASN A 253 -14.22 22.25 3.26
C ASN A 253 -14.56 21.46 1.98
N PRO A 254 -13.56 20.77 1.39
CA PRO A 254 -13.76 20.01 0.15
C PRO A 254 -14.85 18.92 0.23
N LEU A 255 -15.13 18.38 1.42
CA LEU A 255 -16.17 17.35 1.58
C LEU A 255 -17.59 17.87 1.32
N ILE A 256 -17.81 19.16 1.56
CA ILE A 256 -19.10 19.83 1.35
C ILE A 256 -19.09 20.53 -0.01
N GLU A 257 -18.07 21.37 -0.26
CA GLU A 257 -18.00 22.24 -1.43
C GLU A 257 -17.74 21.47 -2.73
N LEU A 258 -16.98 20.37 -2.67
CA LEU A 258 -16.66 19.52 -3.82
C LEU A 258 -17.36 18.16 -3.76
N LYS A 259 -18.55 18.11 -3.14
CA LYS A 259 -19.32 16.86 -2.91
C LYS A 259 -19.54 16.03 -4.18
N SER A 260 -19.74 16.67 -5.33
CA SER A 260 -19.93 15.98 -6.63
C SER A 260 -18.66 15.29 -7.15
N LEU A 261 -17.48 15.78 -6.77
CA LEU A 261 -16.17 15.24 -7.16
C LEU A 261 -15.63 14.23 -6.15
N ARG A 262 -16.25 14.14 -4.97
CA ARG A 262 -15.86 13.19 -3.92
C ARG A 262 -16.05 11.75 -4.41
N PRO A 263 -15.04 10.87 -4.26
CA PRO A 263 -15.19 9.47 -4.63
C PRO A 263 -16.18 8.74 -3.72
N SER A 264 -16.92 7.79 -4.30
CA SER A 264 -17.70 6.82 -3.52
C SER A 264 -16.79 6.04 -2.57
N PRO A 265 -17.30 5.50 -1.45
CA PRO A 265 -16.47 4.76 -0.49
C PRO A 265 -15.68 3.58 -1.07
N LYS A 266 -16.21 2.96 -2.13
CA LYS A 266 -15.59 1.86 -2.89
C LYS A 266 -15.79 2.09 -4.39
N HIS A 267 -14.76 1.79 -5.19
CA HIS A 267 -14.90 1.69 -6.64
C HIS A 267 -15.83 0.52 -7.01
N GLU A 268 -16.52 0.61 -8.16
CA GLU A 268 -17.43 -0.46 -8.62
C GLU A 268 -16.72 -1.81 -8.81
N LEU A 269 -15.46 -1.79 -9.25
CA LEU A 269 -14.61 -2.98 -9.40
C LEU A 269 -13.97 -3.47 -8.09
N CYS A 270 -14.21 -2.81 -6.95
CA CYS A 270 -13.52 -3.15 -5.70
C CYS A 270 -13.74 -4.62 -5.29
N SER A 271 -14.96 -5.13 -5.38
CA SER A 271 -15.25 -6.52 -5.01
C SER A 271 -14.56 -7.51 -5.94
N TYR A 272 -14.49 -7.20 -7.24
CA TYR A 272 -13.79 -8.02 -8.22
C TYR A 272 -12.27 -8.01 -7.96
N ILE A 273 -11.66 -6.84 -7.75
CA ILE A 273 -10.23 -6.72 -7.43
C ILE A 273 -9.88 -7.47 -6.14
N VAL A 274 -10.76 -7.49 -5.13
CA VAL A 274 -10.56 -8.30 -3.91
C VAL A 274 -10.60 -9.81 -4.23
N CYS A 275 -11.51 -10.24 -5.10
CA CYS A 275 -11.59 -11.64 -5.54
C CYS A 275 -10.32 -12.05 -6.33
N GLU A 276 -9.88 -11.21 -7.27
CA GLU A 276 -8.66 -11.44 -8.03
C GLU A 276 -7.41 -11.38 -7.14
N SER A 277 -7.41 -10.52 -6.11
CA SER A 277 -6.33 -10.50 -5.12
C SER A 277 -6.23 -11.84 -4.40
N LYS A 278 -7.37 -12.50 -4.13
CA LYS A 278 -7.39 -13.84 -3.55
C LYS A 278 -6.79 -14.87 -4.51
N ARG A 279 -7.13 -14.82 -5.81
CA ARG A 279 -6.54 -15.69 -6.85
C ARG A 279 -5.02 -15.53 -6.91
N VAL A 280 -4.52 -14.30 -6.91
CA VAL A 280 -3.06 -14.03 -6.91
C VAL A 280 -2.39 -14.60 -5.66
N VAL A 281 -3.01 -14.46 -4.47
CA VAL A 281 -2.46 -15.05 -3.23
C VAL A 281 -2.53 -16.58 -3.25
N ASP A 282 -3.61 -17.17 -3.75
CA ASP A 282 -3.74 -18.64 -3.86
C ASP A 282 -2.68 -19.24 -4.79
N ASN A 283 -2.24 -18.48 -5.81
CA ASN A 283 -1.16 -18.86 -6.73
C ASN A 283 0.24 -18.41 -6.27
N SER A 284 0.36 -17.79 -5.09
CA SER A 284 1.66 -17.35 -4.56
C SER A 284 2.40 -18.51 -3.90
N GLU A 285 3.72 -18.52 -4.01
CA GLU A 285 4.56 -19.56 -3.41
C GLU A 285 5.14 -19.07 -2.09
N LEU A 286 4.92 -19.80 -0.99
CA LEU A 286 5.67 -19.61 0.25
C LEU A 286 7.02 -20.32 0.09
N LEU A 287 8.05 -19.58 -0.33
CA LEU A 287 9.39 -20.14 -0.57
C LEU A 287 10.08 -20.56 0.72
N LEU A 288 9.85 -19.80 1.79
CA LEU A 288 10.53 -20.02 3.06
C LEU A 288 9.70 -19.48 4.21
N ARG A 289 9.70 -20.21 5.32
CA ARG A 289 9.22 -19.71 6.60
C ARG A 289 10.15 -20.16 7.70
N GLU A 290 10.65 -19.23 8.48
CA GLU A 290 11.49 -19.52 9.64
C GLU A 290 10.77 -19.15 10.94
N PHE A 291 10.98 -19.96 11.97
CA PHE A 291 10.56 -19.67 13.33
C PHE A 291 11.75 -19.84 14.27
N ASN A 292 12.04 -18.83 15.09
CA ASN A 292 13.14 -18.83 16.06
C ASN A 292 14.47 -19.31 15.44
N GLY A 293 14.77 -18.86 14.22
CA GLY A 293 16.00 -19.21 13.49
C GLY A 293 16.01 -20.62 12.86
N ARG A 294 14.90 -21.36 12.90
CA ARG A 294 14.77 -22.69 12.26
C ARG A 294 13.87 -22.60 11.05
N LEU A 295 14.36 -23.11 9.92
CA LEU A 295 13.58 -23.22 8.68
C LEU A 295 12.50 -24.29 8.83
N GLN A 296 11.28 -23.95 8.43
CA GLN A 296 10.21 -24.91 8.18
C GLN A 296 10.07 -25.03 6.67
N THR A 297 10.50 -26.18 6.15
CA THR A 297 10.26 -26.65 4.77
C THR A 297 8.90 -27.32 4.67
#